data_AF-A0A5J4W1L9-F1
#
_entry.id   AF-A0A5J4W1L9-F1
#
_cell.length_a   1.000
_cell.length_b   1.000
_cell.length_c   1.000
_cell.angle_alpha   90.00
_cell.angle_beta   90.00
_cell.angle_gamma   90.00
#
_symmetry.space_group_name_H-M   'P 1'
#
loop_
_entity.id
_entity.type
_entity.pdbx_description
1 polymer ?
#
loop_
_entity_poly.entity_id
_entity_poly.type
_entity_poly.pdbx_seq_one_letter_code
_entity_poly.pdbx_strand_id
1 'polypeptide(L)'
;MQTAMLIGIDKLMTDSKKLAPQNTQLNIDMINEISQDIGQLQADVSVINTELARQTHFRGYFTINDEILELTNPAIGDYAYSAEDLLVWDYDGSLWVETDKIVPDQMTPASDANPLSDGTVTAGTSAEYSRGDHIHPLNISTSVPISDTADGTVGTSVNYSRSDHSHPINISDTTPLQDSTGSVGTANSYARSDHQHPINIETNASIIR
;
A
#
# COMPACT_ATOMS: atom_id res chain seq x y z
N MET A 1 -73.94 5.52 -40.69
CA MET A 1 -72.69 6.03 -41.28
C MET A 1 -72.21 7.34 -40.63
N GLN A 2 -73.09 8.31 -40.38
CA GLN A 2 -72.70 9.63 -39.84
C GLN A 2 -72.07 9.59 -38.42
N THR A 3 -72.59 8.76 -37.51
CA THR A 3 -72.10 8.66 -36.12
C THR A 3 -70.68 8.09 -36.00
N ALA A 4 -70.33 7.08 -36.81
CA ALA A 4 -68.98 6.49 -36.80
C ALA A 4 -67.93 7.46 -37.38
N MET A 5 -68.31 8.27 -38.37
CA MET A 5 -67.45 9.30 -38.95
C MET A 5 -67.16 10.43 -37.95
N LEU A 6 -68.17 10.84 -37.17
CA LEU A 6 -68.01 11.88 -36.13
C LEU A 6 -67.08 11.41 -35.00
N ILE A 7 -67.22 10.17 -34.53
CA ILE A 7 -66.33 9.57 -33.52
C ILE A 7 -64.87 9.51 -34.01
N GLY A 8 -64.67 9.21 -35.30
CA GLY A 8 -63.34 9.20 -35.92
C GLY A 8 -62.67 10.58 -35.93
N ILE A 9 -63.44 11.63 -36.23
CA ILE A 9 -62.96 13.03 -36.22
C ILE A 9 -62.64 13.48 -34.79
N ASP A 10 -63.49 13.16 -33.82
CA ASP A 10 -63.26 13.50 -32.41
C ASP A 10 -62.01 12.83 -31.84
N LYS A 11 -61.76 11.56 -32.23
CA LYS A 11 -60.53 10.85 -31.88
C LYS A 11 -59.30 11.53 -32.49
N LEU A 12 -59.35 11.85 -33.79
CA LEU A 12 -58.26 12.52 -34.50
C LEU A 12 -57.94 13.89 -33.89
N MET A 13 -58.96 14.67 -33.54
CA MET A 13 -58.83 15.96 -32.86
C MET A 13 -58.22 15.82 -31.46
N THR A 14 -58.60 14.75 -30.73
CA THR A 14 -58.07 14.47 -29.39
C THR A 14 -56.61 14.05 -29.45
N ASP A 15 -56.24 13.19 -30.40
CA ASP A 15 -54.86 12.74 -30.61
C ASP A 15 -53.97 13.91 -31.07
N SER A 16 -54.46 14.75 -32.00
CA SER A 16 -53.76 15.96 -32.42
C SER A 16 -53.52 16.95 -31.28
N LYS A 17 -54.49 17.11 -30.36
CA LYS A 17 -54.35 17.96 -29.17
C LYS A 17 -53.34 17.42 -28.17
N LYS A 18 -53.10 16.10 -28.13
CA LYS A 18 -52.07 15.47 -27.27
C LYS A 18 -50.67 15.54 -27.89
N LEU A 19 -50.58 15.47 -29.22
CA LEU A 19 -49.30 15.47 -29.94
C LEU A 19 -48.62 16.84 -29.91
N ALA A 20 -49.39 17.93 -29.98
CA ALA A 20 -48.85 19.30 -29.94
C ALA A 20 -47.99 19.59 -28.67
N PRO A 21 -48.47 19.36 -27.44
CA PRO A 21 -47.66 19.58 -26.24
C PRO A 21 -46.48 18.60 -26.13
N GLN A 22 -46.61 17.36 -26.63
CA GLN A 22 -45.49 16.41 -26.67
C GLN A 22 -44.37 16.88 -27.61
N ASN A 23 -44.72 17.38 -28.80
CA ASN A 23 -43.74 17.95 -29.73
C ASN A 23 -43.07 19.19 -29.14
N THR A 24 -43.82 20.05 -28.44
CA THR A 24 -43.25 21.19 -27.73
C THR A 24 -42.29 20.77 -26.63
N GLN A 25 -42.65 19.76 -25.82
CA GLN A 25 -41.79 19.25 -24.76
C GLN A 25 -40.50 18.64 -25.32
N LEU A 26 -40.60 17.81 -26.37
CA LEU A 26 -39.44 17.23 -27.04
C LEU A 26 -38.49 18.31 -27.58
N ASN A 27 -39.05 19.39 -28.15
CA ASN A 27 -38.25 20.53 -28.61
C ASN A 27 -37.55 21.24 -27.44
N ILE A 28 -38.23 21.44 -26.31
CA ILE A 28 -37.64 22.06 -25.12
C ILE A 28 -36.51 21.20 -24.56
N ASP A 29 -36.71 19.89 -24.44
CA ASP A 29 -35.71 18.96 -23.91
C ASP A 29 -34.47 18.95 -24.80
N MET A 30 -34.66 18.86 -26.12
CA MET A 30 -33.56 18.95 -27.09
C MET A 30 -32.84 20.30 -27.04
N ILE A 31 -33.56 21.41 -26.88
CA ILE A 31 -32.95 22.74 -26.73
C ILE A 31 -32.12 22.82 -25.44
N ASN A 32 -32.60 22.23 -24.35
CA ASN A 32 -31.91 22.24 -23.07
C ASN A 32 -30.61 21.42 -23.13
N GLU A 33 -30.65 20.21 -23.70
CA GLU A 33 -29.46 19.38 -23.93
C GLU A 33 -28.45 20.11 -24.81
N ILE A 34 -28.89 20.67 -25.95
CA ILE A 34 -28.01 21.46 -26.83
C ILE A 34 -27.41 22.67 -26.09
N SER A 35 -28.20 23.34 -25.25
CA SER A 35 -27.71 24.50 -24.50
C SER A 35 -26.65 24.10 -23.46
N GLN A 36 -26.83 22.94 -22.82
CA GLN A 36 -25.84 22.38 -21.91
C GLN A 36 -24.55 22.01 -22.64
N ASP A 37 -24.67 21.33 -23.78
CA ASP A 37 -23.53 20.94 -24.62
C ASP A 37 -22.75 22.17 -25.10
N ILE A 38 -23.44 23.22 -25.54
CA ILE A 38 -22.81 24.49 -25.94
C ILE A 38 -22.04 25.11 -24.75
N GLY A 39 -22.63 25.10 -23.56
CA GLY A 39 -21.98 25.60 -22.34
C GLY A 39 -20.70 24.83 -22.01
N GLN A 40 -20.72 23.50 -22.14
CA GLN A 40 -19.54 22.67 -21.93
C GLN A 40 -18.47 22.92 -22.98
N LEU A 41 -18.84 22.99 -24.27
CA LEU A 41 -17.90 23.30 -25.35
C LEU A 41 -17.24 24.67 -25.18
N GLN A 42 -17.97 25.66 -24.68
CA GLN A 42 -17.40 26.97 -24.36
C GLN A 42 -16.36 26.89 -23.23
N ALA A 43 -16.62 26.10 -22.19
CA ALA A 43 -15.67 25.86 -21.11
C ALA A 43 -14.42 25.14 -21.63
N ASP A 44 -14.59 24.11 -22.44
CA ASP A 44 -13.49 23.34 -23.02
C ASP A 44 -12.61 24.21 -23.93
N VAL A 45 -13.21 25.04 -24.78
CA VAL A 45 -12.47 26.01 -25.63
C VAL A 45 -11.69 27.01 -24.78
N SER A 46 -12.24 27.47 -23.65
CA SER A 46 -11.53 28.35 -22.73
C SER A 46 -10.28 27.68 -22.13
N VAL A 47 -10.41 26.42 -21.71
CA VAL A 47 -9.28 25.62 -21.20
C VAL A 47 -8.24 25.41 -22.29
N ILE A 48 -8.65 25.05 -23.51
CA ILE A 48 -7.75 24.86 -24.65
C ILE A 48 -6.96 26.13 -24.95
N ASN A 49 -7.61 27.29 -24.97
CA ASN A 49 -6.93 28.55 -25.25
C ASN A 49 -5.93 28.91 -24.15
N THR A 50 -6.27 28.64 -22.89
CA THR A 50 -5.36 28.85 -21.75
C THR A 50 -4.13 27.96 -21.87
N GLU A 51 -4.34 26.66 -22.14
CA GLU A 51 -3.25 25.69 -22.29
C GLU A 51 -2.41 25.95 -23.55
N LEU A 52 -3.02 26.40 -24.64
CA LEU A 52 -2.31 26.82 -25.85
C LEU A 52 -1.38 28.00 -25.57
N ALA A 53 -1.84 29.02 -24.84
CA ALA A 53 -1.00 30.14 -24.42
C ALA A 53 0.15 29.64 -23.52
N ARG A 54 -0.16 28.76 -22.56
CA ARG A 54 0.83 28.14 -21.67
C ARG A 54 1.91 27.38 -22.45
N GLN A 55 1.56 26.62 -23.48
CA GLN A 55 2.51 25.89 -24.33
C GLN A 55 3.28 26.81 -25.28
N THR A 56 2.62 27.84 -25.82
CA THR A 56 3.25 28.80 -26.75
C THR A 56 4.37 29.58 -26.09
N HIS A 57 4.27 29.85 -24.79
CA HIS A 57 5.24 30.60 -24.02
C HIS A 57 6.25 29.72 -23.27
N PHE A 58 6.04 28.40 -23.22
CA PHE A 58 6.98 27.51 -22.57
C PHE A 58 8.29 27.41 -23.35
N ARG A 59 9.44 27.62 -22.70
CA ARG A 59 10.78 27.54 -23.32
C ARG A 59 11.53 26.25 -23.02
N GLY A 60 11.17 25.53 -21.97
CA GLY A 60 11.77 24.23 -21.65
C GLY A 60 12.24 24.09 -20.21
N TYR A 61 12.93 22.98 -19.97
CA TYR A 61 13.64 22.67 -18.72
C TYR A 61 15.14 22.83 -18.98
N PHE A 62 15.82 23.52 -18.07
CA PHE A 62 17.24 23.84 -18.17
C PHE A 62 17.96 23.36 -16.92
N THR A 63 19.21 22.93 -17.10
CA THR A 63 19.98 22.36 -15.99
C THR A 63 20.59 23.46 -15.12
N ILE A 64 20.97 24.57 -15.76
CA ILE A 64 21.58 25.74 -15.10
C ILE A 64 20.91 27.04 -15.55
N ASN A 65 20.92 28.04 -14.68
CA ASN A 65 20.29 29.34 -14.90
C ASN A 65 20.90 30.10 -16.08
N ASP A 66 22.21 29.94 -16.32
CA ASP A 66 22.90 30.57 -17.46
C ASP A 66 22.30 30.14 -18.81
N GLU A 67 21.82 28.89 -18.95
CA GLU A 67 21.16 28.43 -20.18
C GLU A 67 19.86 29.20 -20.45
N ILE A 68 19.14 29.61 -19.40
CA ILE A 68 17.91 30.41 -19.50
C ILE A 68 18.26 31.84 -19.91
N LEU A 69 19.29 32.43 -19.29
CA LEU A 69 19.75 33.79 -19.59
C LEU A 69 20.26 33.95 -21.03
N GLU A 70 20.78 32.87 -21.62
CA GLU A 70 21.28 32.84 -23.00
C GLU A 70 20.19 32.58 -24.07
N LEU A 71 18.92 32.36 -23.67
CA LEU A 71 17.83 32.11 -24.62
C LEU A 71 17.64 33.27 -25.60
N THR A 72 17.72 32.97 -26.89
CA THR A 72 17.55 33.97 -27.96
C THR A 72 16.08 34.17 -28.31
N ASN A 73 15.71 35.42 -28.65
CA ASN A 73 14.36 35.84 -29.05
C ASN A 73 13.24 35.54 -28.02
N PRO A 74 13.42 35.84 -26.72
CA PRO A 74 12.34 35.70 -25.76
C PRO A 74 11.22 36.70 -26.04
N ALA A 75 9.98 36.29 -25.77
CA ALA A 75 8.81 37.15 -25.84
C ALA A 75 8.20 37.35 -24.44
N ILE A 76 7.52 38.49 -24.24
CA ILE A 76 6.81 38.76 -22.99
C ILE A 76 5.85 37.60 -22.67
N GLY A 77 5.92 37.10 -21.43
CA GLY A 77 5.13 35.97 -20.97
C GLY A 77 5.78 34.60 -21.22
N ASP A 78 6.91 34.54 -21.93
CA ASP A 78 7.73 33.32 -21.99
C ASP A 78 8.19 32.92 -20.58
N TYR A 79 8.23 31.62 -20.32
CA TYR A 79 8.69 31.07 -19.05
C TYR A 79 9.51 29.79 -19.26
N ALA A 80 10.44 29.54 -18.33
CA ALA A 80 11.37 28.41 -18.35
C ALA A 80 11.46 27.80 -16.93
N TYR A 81 11.80 26.52 -16.87
CA TYR A 81 12.01 25.81 -15.61
C TYR A 81 13.48 25.56 -15.37
N SER A 82 13.98 25.98 -14.21
CA SER A 82 15.36 25.72 -13.80
C SER A 82 15.43 24.53 -12.85
N ALA A 83 16.34 23.60 -13.15
CA ALA A 83 16.70 22.53 -12.22
C ALA A 83 17.76 22.96 -11.19
N GLU A 84 18.41 24.11 -11.36
CA GLU A 84 19.47 24.60 -10.47
C GLU A 84 18.89 25.17 -9.18
N ASP A 85 17.89 26.05 -9.29
CA ASP A 85 17.22 26.68 -8.15
C ASP A 85 15.82 26.11 -7.88
N LEU A 86 15.33 25.23 -8.75
CA LEU A 86 13.99 24.63 -8.70
C LEU A 86 12.84 25.63 -8.88
N LEU A 87 13.11 26.77 -9.52
CA LEU A 87 12.15 27.85 -9.74
C LEU A 87 11.79 28.03 -11.21
N VAL A 88 10.64 28.66 -11.42
CA VAL A 88 10.20 29.14 -12.72
C VAL A 88 10.81 30.52 -12.96
N TRP A 89 11.41 30.68 -14.13
CA TRP A 89 11.88 31.96 -14.63
C TRP A 89 10.88 32.50 -15.65
N ASP A 90 10.48 33.75 -15.50
CA ASP A 90 9.53 34.44 -16.40
C ASP A 90 10.27 35.57 -17.16
N TYR A 91 9.98 35.78 -18.44
CA TYR A 91 10.54 36.91 -19.20
C TYR A 91 9.59 38.12 -19.13
N ASP A 92 10.06 39.22 -18.53
CA ASP A 92 9.24 40.42 -18.27
C ASP A 92 9.10 41.36 -19.48
N GLY A 93 9.76 41.03 -20.60
CA GLY A 93 9.86 41.86 -21.78
C GLY A 93 11.25 42.46 -22.00
N SER A 94 12.10 42.50 -20.97
CA SER A 94 13.47 43.01 -21.01
C SER A 94 14.50 41.97 -20.57
N LEU A 95 14.21 41.23 -19.50
CA LEU A 95 15.10 40.21 -18.95
C LEU A 95 14.32 39.02 -18.37
N TRP A 96 15.03 37.92 -18.25
CA TRP A 96 14.60 36.75 -17.50
C TRP A 96 14.68 37.04 -16.00
N VAL A 97 13.55 36.95 -15.32
CA VAL A 97 13.44 37.14 -13.87
C VAL A 97 13.09 35.83 -13.19
N GLU A 98 13.82 35.51 -12.13
CA GLU A 98 13.47 34.44 -11.19
C GLU A 98 12.14 34.79 -10.50
N THR A 99 11.28 33.79 -10.29
CA THR A 99 10.01 33.96 -9.57
C THR A 99 9.96 33.08 -8.33
N ASP A 100 9.10 33.41 -7.37
CA ASP A 100 8.84 32.56 -6.20
C ASP A 100 8.02 31.28 -6.52
N LYS A 101 7.81 30.98 -7.80
CA LYS A 101 7.07 29.79 -8.23
C LYS A 101 8.04 28.63 -8.36
N ILE A 102 7.79 27.57 -7.60
CA ILE A 102 8.50 26.30 -7.72
C ILE A 102 8.10 25.55 -8.99
N VAL A 103 9.06 24.85 -9.60
CA VAL A 103 8.82 24.00 -10.77
C VAL A 103 7.81 22.91 -10.40
N PRO A 104 6.66 22.78 -11.10
CA PRO A 104 5.54 21.94 -10.64
C PRO A 104 5.84 20.44 -10.48
N ASP A 105 6.79 19.90 -11.23
CA ASP A 105 7.17 18.49 -11.13
C ASP A 105 8.28 18.22 -10.10
N GLN A 106 8.85 19.27 -9.49
CA GLN A 106 9.87 19.19 -8.44
C GLN A 106 9.30 19.47 -7.04
N MET A 107 7.97 19.55 -6.89
CA MET A 107 7.28 19.79 -5.61
C MET A 107 7.65 18.80 -4.51
N THR A 108 8.15 17.62 -4.87
CA THR A 108 8.53 16.58 -3.92
C THR A 108 9.70 15.78 -4.51
N PRO A 109 10.91 15.90 -3.97
CA PRO A 109 12.03 15.10 -4.44
C PRO A 109 11.87 13.62 -4.04
N ALA A 110 12.57 12.74 -4.77
CA ALA A 110 12.71 11.35 -4.38
C ALA A 110 13.61 11.28 -3.14
N SER A 111 13.30 10.38 -2.21
CA SER A 111 14.30 10.05 -1.19
C SER A 111 15.44 9.25 -1.82
N ASP A 112 16.68 9.67 -1.59
CA ASP A 112 17.89 8.91 -1.88
C ASP A 112 18.49 8.28 -0.61
N ALA A 113 17.79 8.42 0.52
CA ALA A 113 18.20 7.87 1.80
C ALA A 113 18.12 6.33 1.79
N ASN A 114 19.10 5.70 2.43
CA ASN A 114 19.01 4.28 2.74
C ASN A 114 17.82 4.02 3.69
N PRO A 115 17.13 2.87 3.55
CA PRO A 115 16.09 2.47 4.50
C PRO A 115 16.62 2.45 5.94
N LEU A 116 15.80 2.89 6.90
CA LEU A 116 16.13 2.78 8.31
C LEU A 116 16.19 1.32 8.76
N SER A 117 17.02 1.05 9.77
CA SER A 117 17.07 -0.26 10.42
C SER A 117 15.72 -0.62 11.04
N ASP A 118 15.38 -1.90 11.05
CA ASP A 118 14.23 -2.44 11.76
C ASP A 118 14.19 -1.94 13.22
N GLY A 119 13.00 -1.59 13.71
CA GLY A 119 12.87 -1.06 15.06
C GLY A 119 11.43 -0.85 15.50
N THR A 120 11.24 0.09 16.43
CA THR A 120 9.91 0.51 16.87
C THR A 120 9.22 1.29 15.76
N VAL A 121 8.05 0.83 15.34
CA VAL A 121 7.26 1.47 14.28
C VAL A 121 6.85 2.87 14.72
N THR A 122 7.23 3.86 13.91
CA THR A 122 6.74 5.24 14.00
C THR A 122 6.23 5.62 12.61
N ALA A 123 5.21 6.47 12.54
CA ALA A 123 4.79 7.03 11.26
C ALA A 123 5.95 7.85 10.67
N GLY A 124 6.39 7.50 9.45
CA GLY A 124 7.39 8.30 8.74
C GLY A 124 6.85 9.71 8.46
N THR A 125 7.65 10.72 8.75
CA THR A 125 7.32 12.15 8.61
C THR A 125 7.93 12.79 7.37
N SER A 126 8.82 12.10 6.63
CA SER A 126 9.45 12.64 5.42
C SER A 126 8.42 13.13 4.40
N ALA A 127 8.68 14.28 3.79
CA ALA A 127 7.83 14.83 2.73
C ALA A 127 8.16 14.26 1.34
N GLU A 128 9.29 13.54 1.21
CA GLU A 128 9.79 12.97 -0.04
C GLU A 128 8.90 11.83 -0.58
N TYR A 129 8.89 11.62 -1.89
CA TYR A 129 8.26 10.45 -2.47
C TYR A 129 9.20 9.25 -2.31
N SER A 130 8.64 8.09 -1.93
CA SER A 130 9.38 6.97 -1.33
C SER A 130 10.05 7.34 0.00
N ARG A 131 9.26 7.38 1.08
CA ARG A 131 9.69 7.76 2.44
C ARG A 131 10.87 6.89 2.93
N GLY A 132 12.09 7.43 2.90
CA GLY A 132 13.29 6.76 3.41
C GLY A 132 13.25 6.50 4.92
N ASP A 133 12.39 7.22 5.65
CA ASP A 133 12.18 7.09 7.09
C ASP A 133 11.14 6.02 7.48
N HIS A 134 10.74 5.17 6.53
CA HIS A 134 9.91 4.01 6.83
C HIS A 134 10.69 2.98 7.66
N ILE A 135 10.15 2.59 8.82
CA ILE A 135 10.75 1.60 9.72
C ILE A 135 9.95 0.30 9.66
N HIS A 136 10.63 -0.82 9.37
CA HIS A 136 10.05 -2.14 9.52
C HIS A 136 9.96 -2.53 11.01
N PRO A 137 8.88 -3.20 11.46
CA PRO A 137 8.77 -3.65 12.84
C PRO A 137 9.86 -4.69 13.18
N LEU A 138 10.66 -4.44 14.21
CA LEU A 138 11.62 -5.41 14.72
C LEU A 138 10.95 -6.35 15.75
N ASN A 139 10.76 -7.61 15.37
CA ASN A 139 10.06 -8.61 16.21
C ASN A 139 11.02 -9.72 16.65
N ILE A 140 11.95 -9.37 17.55
CA ILE A 140 12.99 -10.27 18.07
C ILE A 140 12.87 -10.48 19.58
N SER A 141 13.40 -11.60 20.07
CA SER A 141 13.50 -11.93 21.49
C SER A 141 14.95 -11.91 21.93
N THR A 142 15.23 -11.39 23.12
CA THR A 142 16.50 -11.66 23.84
C THR A 142 16.37 -12.82 24.83
N SER A 143 15.17 -13.42 24.94
CA SER A 143 14.93 -14.53 25.83
C SER A 143 15.69 -15.77 25.37
N VAL A 144 16.37 -16.40 26.33
CA VAL A 144 17.02 -17.70 26.12
C VAL A 144 15.95 -18.75 25.81
N PRO A 145 16.17 -19.66 24.83
CA PRO A 145 15.28 -20.78 24.59
C PRO A 145 15.04 -21.60 25.86
N ILE A 146 13.78 -22.00 26.08
CA ILE A 146 13.45 -22.89 27.19
C ILE A 146 14.07 -24.28 26.98
N SER A 147 14.31 -25.01 28.07
CA SER A 147 14.73 -26.40 27.99
C SER A 147 13.61 -27.30 27.48
N ASP A 148 13.99 -28.40 26.85
CA ASP A 148 13.07 -29.46 26.44
C ASP A 148 12.38 -30.09 27.66
N THR A 149 11.15 -30.59 27.47
CA THR A 149 10.32 -31.17 28.54
C THR A 149 9.80 -32.54 28.13
N ALA A 150 9.27 -33.35 29.06
CA ALA A 150 8.76 -34.69 28.72
C ALA A 150 7.67 -34.65 27.63
N ASP A 151 6.79 -33.65 27.68
CA ASP A 151 5.65 -33.53 26.76
C ASP A 151 5.93 -32.59 25.57
N GLY A 152 6.94 -31.71 25.69
CA GLY A 152 7.16 -30.60 24.77
C GLY A 152 6.02 -29.56 24.80
N THR A 153 6.26 -28.40 24.20
CA THR A 153 5.25 -27.33 24.11
C THR A 153 5.33 -26.63 22.77
N VAL A 154 4.17 -26.42 22.14
CA VAL A 154 4.08 -25.45 21.04
C VAL A 154 4.20 -24.06 21.67
N GLY A 155 5.24 -23.31 21.30
CA GLY A 155 5.35 -21.91 21.71
C GLY A 155 4.15 -21.07 21.24
N THR A 156 4.01 -19.85 21.72
CA THR A 156 3.03 -18.86 21.26
C THR A 156 3.68 -17.53 20.89
N SER A 157 4.98 -17.39 21.11
CA SER A 157 5.74 -16.22 20.72
C SER A 157 5.55 -15.87 19.24
N VAL A 158 5.41 -14.56 18.99
CA VAL A 158 5.32 -13.94 17.66
C VAL A 158 6.67 -13.43 17.16
N ASN A 159 7.74 -13.57 17.95
CA ASN A 159 9.10 -13.20 17.55
C ASN A 159 9.59 -14.13 16.42
N TYR A 160 10.50 -13.64 15.56
CA TYR A 160 11.05 -14.42 14.45
C TYR A 160 11.65 -15.76 14.88
N SER A 161 12.23 -15.81 16.08
CA SER A 161 12.63 -17.05 16.77
C SER A 161 11.82 -17.25 18.04
N ARG A 162 11.10 -18.36 18.13
CA ARG A 162 10.21 -18.69 19.26
C ARG A 162 11.02 -19.30 20.40
N SER A 163 11.42 -18.47 21.36
CA SER A 163 12.18 -18.91 22.53
C SER A 163 11.38 -19.80 23.50
N ASP A 164 10.06 -19.88 23.34
CA ASP A 164 9.13 -20.62 24.20
C ASP A 164 8.70 -21.97 23.63
N HIS A 165 9.29 -22.40 22.51
CA HIS A 165 9.10 -23.75 21.99
C HIS A 165 10.04 -24.72 22.70
N SER A 166 9.50 -25.86 23.13
CA SER A 166 10.29 -26.97 23.67
C SER A 166 9.96 -28.27 22.92
N HIS A 167 10.96 -29.13 22.73
CA HIS A 167 10.75 -30.47 22.19
C HIS A 167 10.39 -31.48 23.29
N PRO A 168 9.64 -32.54 22.94
CA PRO A 168 9.46 -33.69 23.83
C PRO A 168 10.78 -34.44 24.05
N ILE A 169 11.14 -34.70 25.30
CA ILE A 169 12.22 -35.60 25.68
C ILE A 169 11.64 -36.99 25.97
N ASN A 170 12.04 -37.98 25.18
CA ASN A 170 11.68 -39.38 25.41
C ASN A 170 12.50 -39.97 26.57
N ILE A 171 12.15 -39.67 27.81
CA ILE A 171 12.73 -40.28 29.02
C ILE A 171 11.81 -41.37 29.59
N SER A 172 12.40 -42.43 30.14
CA SER A 172 11.66 -43.46 30.87
C SER A 172 11.40 -43.02 32.32
N ASP A 173 10.17 -43.18 32.77
CA ASP A 173 9.73 -43.11 34.17
C ASP A 173 9.55 -44.51 34.79
N THR A 174 9.81 -45.56 34.01
CA THR A 174 9.60 -46.94 34.41
C THR A 174 10.73 -47.38 35.34
N THR A 175 10.37 -48.06 36.43
CA THR A 175 11.35 -48.72 37.29
C THR A 175 12.17 -49.73 36.50
N PRO A 176 13.51 -49.68 36.53
CA PRO A 176 14.32 -50.69 35.85
C PRO A 176 14.00 -52.09 36.32
N LEU A 177 14.16 -53.02 35.39
CA LEU A 177 14.10 -54.45 35.68
C LEU A 177 15.24 -54.83 36.64
N GLN A 178 14.93 -55.78 37.51
CA GLN A 178 15.93 -56.46 38.33
C GLN A 178 16.90 -57.24 37.45
N ASP A 179 18.16 -57.30 37.89
CA ASP A 179 19.21 -58.04 37.19
C ASP A 179 18.81 -59.50 36.96
N SER A 180 18.97 -59.97 35.73
CA SER A 180 18.62 -61.33 35.27
C SER A 180 19.67 -61.83 34.26
N THR A 181 19.43 -62.99 33.64
CA THR A 181 20.36 -63.70 32.73
C THR A 181 20.64 -63.02 31.37
N GLY A 182 20.37 -61.71 31.28
CA GLY A 182 20.66 -60.85 30.13
C GLY A 182 19.63 -60.96 29.00
N SER A 183 19.15 -59.81 28.53
CA SER A 183 18.35 -59.68 27.30
C SER A 183 18.77 -58.38 26.59
N VAL A 184 18.64 -58.33 25.27
CA VAL A 184 18.81 -57.08 24.51
C VAL A 184 17.64 -56.14 24.83
N GLY A 185 17.97 -54.90 25.20
CA GLY A 185 16.97 -53.85 25.41
C GLY A 185 16.33 -53.41 24.08
N THR A 186 15.01 -53.17 24.11
CA THR A 186 14.21 -52.72 22.95
C THR A 186 13.58 -51.35 23.15
N ALA A 187 13.86 -50.68 24.28
CA ALA A 187 13.29 -49.39 24.58
C ALA A 187 13.85 -48.27 23.68
N ASN A 188 12.97 -47.38 23.23
CA ASN A 188 13.31 -46.17 22.45
C ASN A 188 13.40 -44.91 23.32
N SER A 189 13.34 -45.05 24.65
CA SER A 189 13.45 -43.96 25.62
C SER A 189 14.80 -43.97 26.33
N TYR A 190 15.29 -42.78 26.67
CA TYR A 190 16.52 -42.58 27.43
C TYR A 190 16.30 -42.85 28.92
N ALA A 191 17.27 -43.50 29.57
CA ALA A 191 17.32 -43.57 31.02
C ALA A 191 17.81 -42.23 31.60
N ARG A 192 17.25 -41.82 32.74
CA ARG A 192 17.70 -40.61 33.45
C ARG A 192 19.05 -40.87 34.14
N SER A 193 19.83 -39.83 34.38
CA SER A 193 21.15 -39.96 35.03
C SER A 193 21.07 -40.45 36.48
N ASP A 194 19.93 -40.29 37.13
CA ASP A 194 19.64 -40.73 38.50
C ASP A 194 18.97 -42.12 38.58
N HIS A 195 18.99 -42.87 37.47
CA HIS A 195 18.42 -44.22 37.38
C HIS A 195 19.16 -45.24 38.26
N GLN A 196 18.40 -46.12 38.92
CA GLN A 196 18.93 -47.12 39.87
C GLN A 196 18.23 -48.47 39.71
N HIS A 197 18.98 -49.56 39.75
CA HIS A 197 18.45 -50.92 39.71
C HIS A 197 18.00 -51.41 41.10
N PRO A 198 16.92 -52.21 41.20
CA PRO A 198 16.58 -52.92 42.42
C PRO A 198 17.73 -53.86 42.85
N ILE A 199 18.15 -53.78 44.12
CA ILE A 199 19.25 -54.62 44.63
C ILE A 199 18.79 -56.08 44.74
N ASN A 200 19.53 -57.02 44.13
CA ASN A 200 19.21 -58.44 44.17
C ASN A 200 20.07 -59.17 45.21
N ILE A 201 19.84 -58.90 46.49
CA ILE A 201 20.48 -59.64 47.58
C ILE A 201 19.41 -60.44 48.31
N GLU A 202 19.44 -61.77 48.17
CA GLU A 202 18.78 -62.65 49.12
C GLU A 202 19.53 -62.56 50.44
N THR A 203 18.97 -61.88 51.44
CA THR A 203 19.50 -61.94 52.80
C THR A 203 19.35 -63.37 53.31
N ASN A 204 20.41 -64.17 53.21
CA ASN A 204 20.50 -65.48 53.85
C ASN A 204 20.52 -65.31 55.37
N ALA A 205 19.36 -65.00 55.96
CA ALA A 205 19.15 -64.89 57.41
C ALA A 205 19.09 -66.27 58.09
N SER A 206 19.84 -67.25 57.61
CA SER A 206 19.84 -68.62 58.14
C SER A 206 21.25 -69.21 58.20
N ILE A 207 22.20 -68.47 58.81
CA ILE A 207 23.41 -69.06 59.39
C ILE A 207 23.71 -68.35 60.72
N ILE A 208 22.92 -68.63 61.74
CA ILE A 208 23.40 -68.59 63.12
C ILE A 208 22.99 -69.94 63.73
N ARG A 209 24.02 -70.75 64.03
CA ARG A 209 23.90 -72.06 64.68
C ARG A 209 23.62 -71.91 66.17
#